data_AF-A0A6N8NMT8-F1
#
_entry.id   AF-A0A6N8NMT8-F1
#
_cell.length_a   1.000
_cell.length_b   1.000
_cell.length_c   1.000
_cell.angle_alpha   90.00
_cell.angle_beta   90.00
_cell.angle_gamma   90.00
#
_symmetry.space_group_name_H-M   'P 1'
#
loop_
_entity.id
_entity.type
_entity.pdbx_description
1 polymer ?
#
loop_
_entity_poly.entity_id
_entity_poly.type
_entity_poly.pdbx_seq_one_letter_code
_entity_poly.pdbx_strand_id
1 'polypeptide(L)'
;LALDPLDNHPTKIPTLPAFYQPSLWTRPVLKANAQSLPDSALLHLGEMLRFPQEEALYPGLLQVKDVCSADSLAGFAWDLFTAWQTAGAPSKESWAFTALGVLGNDDTARKLTPLIRAWPGESQHKRATVGLDILAAIGSDIALMQLNGIAQKLKFKALQERAKEKIADIAESRELTVAELEDRLAPDLGLDDNGSLLLDFGPRQFTVSFDETLKPFVRDVSGSRLKDLPKPNKSDDETRANDAVNRYKLLKKDARTIAAQQVARLESAMCLRRRWSLENFQLFLVEHPLVRHLTRRLIWGVYSAENQLLACFRVAEDNSYSTADDDLFTLPEGDISIGTPHVLEISPTDAAAFGQLFADYELLPPFRQLDRNSYALTEAERNASELTRWAGRKCP
;
A
#
# COMPACT_ATOMS: atom_id res chain seq x y z
N LEU A 1 -25.09 -5.00 -37.60
CA LEU A 1 -25.37 -4.03 -36.52
C LEU A 1 -24.81 -4.65 -35.26
N ALA A 2 -23.79 -4.04 -34.65
CA ALA A 2 -23.35 -4.49 -33.33
C ALA A 2 -24.51 -4.22 -32.35
N LEU A 3 -24.89 -5.24 -31.58
CA LEU A 3 -25.87 -5.09 -30.49
C LEU A 3 -25.34 -4.07 -29.49
N ASP A 4 -26.22 -3.24 -28.93
CA ASP A 4 -25.83 -2.33 -27.85
C ASP A 4 -25.32 -3.19 -26.68
N PRO A 5 -24.10 -2.95 -26.15
CA PRO A 5 -23.61 -3.67 -24.98
C PRO A 5 -24.53 -3.61 -23.76
N LEU A 6 -25.41 -2.60 -23.66
CA LEU A 6 -26.44 -2.52 -22.62
C LEU A 6 -27.60 -3.51 -22.83
N ASP A 7 -27.81 -4.01 -24.05
CA ASP A 7 -28.81 -5.06 -24.31
C ASP A 7 -28.30 -6.45 -23.92
N ASN A 8 -27.02 -6.58 -23.53
CA ASN A 8 -26.41 -7.84 -23.11
C ASN A 8 -26.67 -8.12 -21.61
N HIS A 9 -27.94 -8.32 -21.25
CA HIS A 9 -28.36 -8.71 -19.91
C HIS A 9 -29.23 -9.98 -19.94
N PRO A 10 -29.36 -10.71 -18.82
CA PRO A 10 -30.18 -11.92 -18.75
C PRO A 10 -31.63 -11.66 -19.19
N THR A 11 -32.20 -12.57 -19.99
CA THR A 11 -33.61 -12.48 -20.45
C THR A 11 -34.61 -12.60 -19.31
N LYS A 12 -34.20 -13.26 -18.20
CA LYS A 12 -34.98 -13.37 -16.96
C LYS A 12 -34.17 -12.80 -15.80
N ILE A 13 -34.55 -11.63 -15.33
CA ILE A 13 -33.96 -10.98 -14.16
C ILE A 13 -34.59 -11.60 -12.90
N PRO A 14 -33.82 -12.26 -12.01
CA PRO A 14 -34.38 -12.84 -10.81
C PRO A 14 -34.82 -11.75 -9.82
N THR A 15 -35.89 -12.00 -9.06
CA THR A 15 -36.39 -11.07 -8.05
C THR A 15 -35.36 -10.85 -6.94
N LEU A 16 -35.17 -9.60 -6.53
CA LEU A 16 -34.24 -9.24 -5.45
C LEU A 16 -34.60 -9.96 -4.14
N PRO A 17 -33.61 -10.40 -3.35
CA PRO A 17 -33.85 -11.11 -2.10
C PRO A 17 -34.46 -10.18 -1.05
N ALA A 18 -35.21 -10.75 -0.09
CA ALA A 18 -35.94 -9.96 0.92
C ALA A 18 -35.05 -9.04 1.77
N PHE A 19 -33.78 -9.39 1.97
CA PHE A 19 -32.82 -8.56 2.70
C PHE A 19 -32.39 -7.30 1.93
N TYR A 20 -32.67 -7.23 0.63
CA TYR A 20 -32.32 -6.09 -0.21
C TYR A 20 -33.30 -4.94 0.02
N GLN A 21 -32.95 -4.06 0.96
CA GLN A 21 -33.78 -2.93 1.41
C GLN A 21 -32.99 -1.61 1.31
N PRO A 22 -32.68 -1.14 0.08
CA PRO A 22 -31.72 -0.07 -0.16
C PRO A 22 -32.17 1.31 0.33
N SER A 23 -33.45 1.48 0.65
CA SER A 23 -33.98 2.74 1.20
C SER A 23 -33.39 3.11 2.57
N LEU A 24 -32.85 2.13 3.30
CA LEU A 24 -32.21 2.29 4.60
C LEU A 24 -30.68 2.40 4.53
N TRP A 25 -30.11 2.32 3.33
CA TRP A 25 -28.67 2.26 3.11
C TRP A 25 -28.09 3.61 2.70
N THR A 26 -26.76 3.70 2.76
CA THR A 26 -26.00 4.80 2.18
C THR A 26 -26.35 4.91 0.69
N ARG A 27 -26.84 6.07 0.27
CA ARG A 27 -27.25 6.28 -1.12
C ARG A 27 -26.04 6.70 -1.96
N PRO A 28 -25.82 6.08 -3.13
CA PRO A 28 -24.93 6.62 -4.14
C PRO A 28 -25.36 8.05 -4.51
N VAL A 29 -24.38 8.95 -4.67
CA VAL A 29 -24.61 10.35 -5.04
C VAL A 29 -23.89 10.67 -6.35
N LEU A 30 -24.53 11.48 -7.19
CA LEU A 30 -23.97 11.93 -8.47
C LEU A 30 -22.80 12.89 -8.23
N LYS A 31 -21.69 12.69 -8.97
CA LYS A 31 -20.52 13.58 -8.94
C LYS A 31 -20.85 15.01 -9.37
N ALA A 32 -21.79 15.16 -10.32
CA ALA A 32 -22.10 16.44 -10.95
C ALA A 32 -22.77 17.46 -10.02
N ASN A 33 -23.57 16.99 -9.05
CA ASN A 33 -24.43 17.86 -8.23
C ASN A 33 -24.69 17.35 -6.81
N ALA A 34 -24.00 16.28 -6.39
CA ALA A 34 -24.16 15.63 -5.09
C ALA A 34 -25.59 15.14 -4.78
N GLN A 35 -26.47 15.00 -5.79
CA GLN A 35 -27.81 14.46 -5.58
C GLN A 35 -27.79 12.94 -5.42
N SER A 36 -28.54 12.44 -4.45
CA SER A 36 -28.70 11.01 -4.20
C SER A 36 -29.54 10.33 -5.28
N LEU A 37 -29.18 9.09 -5.63
CA LEU A 37 -29.99 8.27 -6.53
C LEU A 37 -31.38 7.97 -5.93
N PRO A 38 -32.45 8.01 -6.74
CA PRO A 38 -33.81 7.66 -6.30
C PRO A 38 -33.96 6.15 -6.09
N ASP A 39 -34.99 5.73 -5.36
CA ASP A 39 -35.23 4.32 -5.01
C ASP A 39 -35.31 3.39 -6.22
N SER A 40 -35.94 3.85 -7.32
CA SER A 40 -36.01 3.09 -8.57
C SER A 40 -34.63 2.79 -9.15
N ALA A 41 -33.70 3.75 -9.09
CA ALA A 41 -32.33 3.55 -9.54
C ALA A 41 -31.56 2.57 -8.63
N LEU A 42 -31.84 2.57 -7.32
CA LEU A 42 -31.24 1.60 -6.40
C LEU A 42 -31.71 0.17 -6.70
N LEU A 43 -32.99 -0.03 -7.03
CA LEU A 43 -33.51 -1.34 -7.45
C LEU A 43 -32.80 -1.85 -8.71
N HIS A 44 -32.65 -1.01 -9.73
CA HIS A 44 -31.92 -1.38 -10.95
C HIS A 44 -30.44 -1.65 -10.69
N LEU A 45 -29.81 -0.88 -9.78
CA LEU A 45 -28.43 -1.15 -9.37
C LEU A 45 -28.30 -2.55 -8.74
N GLY A 46 -29.25 -2.94 -7.89
CA GLY A 46 -29.32 -4.28 -7.33
C GLY A 46 -29.49 -5.38 -8.39
N GLU A 47 -30.37 -5.15 -9.37
CA GLU A 47 -30.58 -6.08 -10.48
C GLU A 47 -29.29 -6.26 -11.30
N MET A 48 -28.64 -5.16 -11.69
CA MET A 48 -27.40 -5.18 -12.46
C MET A 48 -26.27 -5.91 -11.72
N LEU A 49 -26.15 -5.72 -10.40
CA LEU A 49 -25.14 -6.41 -9.58
C LEU A 49 -25.33 -7.94 -9.51
N ARG A 50 -26.51 -8.45 -9.89
CA ARG A 50 -26.82 -9.89 -9.94
C ARG A 50 -26.52 -10.54 -11.28
N PHE A 51 -26.21 -9.75 -12.30
CA PHE A 51 -25.92 -10.30 -13.62
C PHE A 51 -24.63 -11.14 -13.56
N PRO A 52 -24.57 -12.29 -14.26
CA PRO A 52 -23.36 -13.10 -14.34
C PRO A 52 -22.17 -12.28 -14.83
N GLN A 53 -21.00 -12.48 -14.22
CA GLN A 53 -19.75 -11.79 -14.56
C GLN A 53 -18.78 -12.78 -15.21
N GLU A 54 -19.14 -13.29 -16.40
CA GLU A 54 -18.37 -14.35 -17.08
C GLU A 54 -17.15 -13.82 -17.84
N GLU A 55 -17.26 -12.67 -18.52
CA GLU A 55 -16.15 -12.08 -19.30
C GLU A 55 -15.82 -10.64 -18.90
N ALA A 56 -16.83 -9.81 -18.66
CA ALA A 56 -16.66 -8.40 -18.32
C ALA A 56 -17.75 -7.91 -17.38
N LEU A 57 -17.48 -6.80 -16.68
CA LEU A 57 -18.49 -6.12 -15.89
C LEU A 57 -19.58 -5.56 -16.81
N TYR A 58 -20.85 -5.75 -16.42
CA TYR A 58 -21.98 -5.21 -17.18
C TYR A 58 -21.83 -3.69 -17.42
N PRO A 59 -21.96 -3.19 -18.67
CA PRO A 59 -21.69 -1.79 -19.00
C PRO A 59 -22.51 -0.77 -18.20
N GLY A 60 -23.74 -1.11 -17.79
CA GLY A 60 -24.54 -0.23 -16.93
C GLY A 60 -23.91 0.03 -15.56
N LEU A 61 -23.14 -0.92 -15.02
CA LEU A 61 -22.39 -0.71 -13.77
C LEU A 61 -21.19 0.23 -13.98
N LEU A 62 -20.56 0.20 -15.15
CA LEU A 62 -19.50 1.15 -15.51
C LEU A 62 -20.07 2.58 -15.56
N GLN A 63 -21.22 2.76 -16.20
CA GLN A 63 -21.91 4.06 -16.23
C GLN A 63 -22.21 4.59 -14.81
N VAL A 64 -22.69 3.73 -13.91
CA VAL A 64 -22.93 4.10 -12.51
C VAL A 64 -21.64 4.54 -11.81
N LYS A 65 -20.52 3.81 -12.01
CA LYS A 65 -19.20 4.17 -11.45
C LYS A 65 -18.68 5.50 -11.98
N ASP A 66 -18.96 5.80 -13.25
CA ASP A 66 -18.52 7.04 -13.88
C ASP A 66 -19.27 8.25 -13.35
N VAL A 67 -20.58 8.12 -13.10
CA VAL A 67 -21.43 9.25 -12.70
C VAL A 67 -21.58 9.43 -11.19
N CYS A 68 -21.36 8.40 -10.37
CA CYS A 68 -21.52 8.46 -8.91
C CYS A 68 -20.19 8.55 -8.16
N SER A 69 -20.15 9.22 -7.00
CA SER A 69 -18.93 9.31 -6.20
C SER A 69 -18.51 7.93 -5.68
N ALA A 70 -17.21 7.63 -5.74
CA ALA A 70 -16.66 6.34 -5.32
C ALA A 70 -16.99 6.02 -3.85
N ASP A 71 -16.94 7.03 -2.97
CA ASP A 71 -17.23 6.87 -1.54
C ASP A 71 -18.68 6.47 -1.27
N SER A 72 -19.63 7.07 -1.99
CA SER A 72 -21.05 6.75 -1.82
C SER A 72 -21.40 5.37 -2.36
N LEU A 73 -20.77 4.95 -3.48
CA LEU A 73 -20.89 3.60 -4.02
C LEU A 73 -20.29 2.55 -3.07
N ALA A 74 -19.12 2.83 -2.50
CA ALA A 74 -18.47 1.94 -1.53
C ALA A 74 -19.29 1.81 -0.24
N GLY A 75 -19.89 2.91 0.23
CA GLY A 75 -20.83 2.90 1.36
C GLY A 75 -22.06 2.03 1.08
N PHE A 76 -22.69 2.22 -0.09
CA PHE A 76 -23.83 1.40 -0.52
C PHE A 76 -23.48 -0.10 -0.58
N ALA A 77 -22.34 -0.44 -1.19
CA ALA A 77 -21.89 -1.82 -1.30
C ALA A 77 -21.58 -2.45 0.07
N TRP A 78 -21.06 -1.66 1.00
CA TRP A 78 -20.80 -2.11 2.37
C TRP A 78 -22.10 -2.41 3.13
N ASP A 79 -23.13 -1.58 2.98
CA ASP A 79 -24.44 -1.80 3.58
C ASP A 79 -25.13 -3.03 2.99
N LEU A 80 -25.04 -3.23 1.67
CA LEU A 80 -25.50 -4.45 0.98
C LEU A 80 -24.81 -5.70 1.53
N PHE A 81 -23.48 -5.69 1.63
CA PHE A 81 -22.71 -6.79 2.20
C PHE A 81 -23.13 -7.08 3.65
N THR A 82 -23.32 -6.03 4.46
CA THR A 82 -23.74 -6.16 5.86
C THR A 82 -25.13 -6.78 5.95
N ALA A 83 -26.09 -6.33 5.13
CA ALA A 83 -27.43 -6.91 5.06
C ALA A 83 -27.39 -8.40 4.67
N TRP A 84 -26.56 -8.77 3.69
CA TRP A 84 -26.35 -10.16 3.31
C TRP A 84 -25.76 -11.00 4.46
N GLN A 85 -24.79 -10.46 5.20
CA GLN A 85 -24.25 -11.14 6.39
C GLN A 85 -25.31 -11.33 7.48
N THR A 86 -26.10 -10.30 7.78
CA THR A 86 -27.19 -10.35 8.77
C THR A 86 -28.27 -11.36 8.38
N ALA A 87 -28.52 -11.52 7.08
CA ALA A 87 -29.43 -12.54 6.54
C ALA A 87 -28.87 -13.98 6.60
N GLY A 88 -27.71 -14.20 7.25
CA GLY A 88 -27.08 -15.51 7.38
C GLY A 88 -26.15 -15.88 6.22
N ALA A 89 -25.73 -14.91 5.41
CA ALA A 89 -24.83 -15.09 4.28
C ALA A 89 -25.28 -16.20 3.30
N PRO A 90 -26.52 -16.14 2.76
CA PRO A 90 -27.04 -17.16 1.87
C PRO A 90 -26.17 -17.30 0.61
N SER A 91 -25.75 -18.53 0.31
CA SER A 91 -24.81 -18.84 -0.79
C SER A 91 -25.32 -18.46 -2.18
N LYS A 92 -26.64 -18.59 -2.41
CA LYS A 92 -27.31 -18.18 -3.65
C LYS A 92 -27.25 -16.68 -3.92
N GLU A 93 -27.05 -15.88 -2.88
CA GLU A 93 -26.99 -14.41 -2.97
C GLU A 93 -25.56 -13.90 -2.71
N SER A 94 -24.54 -14.71 -3.03
CA SER A 94 -23.13 -14.35 -2.86
C SER A 94 -22.68 -13.13 -3.67
N TRP A 95 -23.44 -12.75 -4.71
CA TRP A 95 -23.24 -11.50 -5.45
C TRP A 95 -23.24 -10.26 -4.54
N ALA A 96 -23.99 -10.29 -3.43
CA ALA A 96 -24.02 -9.18 -2.48
C ALA A 96 -22.67 -9.00 -1.77
N PHE A 97 -21.90 -10.08 -1.63
CA PHE A 97 -20.53 -10.02 -1.13
C PHE A 97 -19.55 -9.57 -2.22
N THR A 98 -19.64 -10.15 -3.42
CA THR A 98 -18.73 -9.80 -4.53
C THR A 98 -18.96 -8.39 -5.07
N ALA A 99 -20.13 -7.77 -4.81
CA ALA A 99 -20.39 -6.36 -5.09
C ALA A 99 -19.36 -5.42 -4.44
N LEU A 100 -18.74 -5.82 -3.33
CA LEU A 100 -17.61 -5.08 -2.74
C LEU A 100 -16.42 -4.97 -3.70
N GLY A 101 -16.18 -5.97 -4.56
CA GLY A 101 -15.13 -5.92 -5.57
C GLY A 101 -15.45 -4.97 -6.73
N VAL A 102 -16.74 -4.76 -7.00
CA VAL A 102 -17.22 -3.93 -8.11
C VAL A 102 -17.26 -2.45 -7.74
N LEU A 103 -17.82 -2.16 -6.56
CA LEU A 103 -18.17 -0.82 -6.09
C LEU A 103 -17.34 -0.34 -4.90
N GLY A 104 -16.54 -1.22 -4.29
CA GLY A 104 -15.72 -0.88 -3.13
C GLY A 104 -14.51 -0.02 -3.49
N ASN A 105 -13.97 0.61 -2.45
CA ASN A 105 -12.77 1.47 -2.53
C ASN A 105 -11.76 1.06 -1.44
N ASP A 106 -10.77 1.91 -1.20
CA ASP A 106 -9.75 1.67 -0.18
C ASP A 106 -10.33 1.48 1.23
N ASP A 107 -11.42 2.18 1.59
CA ASP A 107 -12.08 2.00 2.89
C ASP A 107 -12.74 0.62 2.97
N THR A 108 -13.38 0.16 1.89
CA THR A 108 -13.87 -1.22 1.77
C THR A 108 -12.74 -2.23 2.00
N ALA A 109 -11.58 -2.05 1.34
CA ALA A 109 -10.43 -2.93 1.51
C ALA A 109 -9.92 -2.95 2.97
N ARG A 110 -9.84 -1.77 3.62
CA ARG A 110 -9.42 -1.65 5.03
C ARG A 110 -10.40 -2.33 5.99
N LYS A 111 -11.72 -2.24 5.75
CA LYS A 111 -12.74 -2.87 6.59
C LYS A 111 -12.83 -4.37 6.36
N LEU A 112 -12.65 -4.82 5.11
CA LEU A 112 -12.74 -6.22 4.73
C LEU A 112 -11.52 -7.04 5.19
N THR A 113 -10.32 -6.47 5.12
CA THR A 113 -9.07 -7.20 5.42
C THR A 113 -9.03 -7.86 6.80
N PRO A 114 -9.42 -7.19 7.91
CA PRO A 114 -9.52 -7.84 9.22
C PRO A 114 -10.49 -9.03 9.24
N LEU A 115 -11.61 -8.94 8.51
CA LEU A 115 -12.58 -10.03 8.40
C LEU A 115 -11.97 -11.23 7.67
N ILE A 116 -11.27 -10.99 6.55
CA ILE A 116 -10.55 -12.03 5.79
C ILE A 116 -9.56 -12.77 6.69
N ARG A 117 -8.82 -12.03 7.54
CA ARG A 117 -7.84 -12.61 8.47
C ARG A 117 -8.49 -13.43 9.60
N ALA A 118 -9.73 -13.11 9.99
CA ALA A 118 -10.46 -13.77 11.07
C ALA A 118 -11.21 -15.02 10.60
N TRP A 119 -11.87 -14.96 9.44
CA TRP A 119 -12.77 -15.99 8.93
C TRP A 119 -12.23 -17.43 8.90
N PRO A 120 -10.95 -17.71 8.60
CA PRO A 120 -10.44 -19.09 8.70
C PRO A 120 -10.51 -19.67 10.12
N GLY A 121 -10.43 -18.83 11.16
CA GLY A 121 -10.62 -19.25 12.55
C GLY A 121 -12.09 -19.48 12.94
N GLU A 122 -13.02 -18.96 12.13
CA GLU A 122 -14.46 -19.12 12.29
C GLU A 122 -15.02 -20.23 11.38
N SER A 123 -14.15 -21.06 10.80
CA SER A 123 -14.50 -22.08 9.78
C SER A 123 -15.06 -21.52 8.46
N GLN A 124 -14.94 -20.20 8.23
CA GLN A 124 -15.44 -19.51 7.04
C GLN A 124 -14.38 -19.40 5.93
N HIS A 125 -13.63 -20.48 5.68
CA HIS A 125 -12.50 -20.51 4.72
C HIS A 125 -12.88 -20.02 3.32
N LYS A 126 -14.03 -20.50 2.79
CA LYS A 126 -14.52 -20.08 1.46
C LYS A 126 -14.76 -18.58 1.38
N ARG A 127 -15.30 -17.98 2.45
CA ARG A 127 -15.54 -16.53 2.53
C ARG A 127 -14.23 -15.75 2.56
N ALA A 128 -13.22 -16.27 3.25
CA ALA A 128 -11.88 -15.68 3.25
C ALA A 128 -11.23 -15.70 1.85
N THR A 129 -11.34 -16.82 1.13
CA THR A 129 -10.87 -16.90 -0.26
C THR A 129 -11.57 -15.88 -1.16
N VAL A 130 -12.91 -15.80 -1.11
CA VAL A 130 -13.67 -14.81 -1.88
C VAL A 130 -13.31 -13.37 -1.48
N GLY A 131 -12.98 -13.13 -0.21
CA GLY A 131 -12.47 -11.83 0.22
C GLY A 131 -11.14 -11.46 -0.44
N LEU A 132 -10.23 -12.42 -0.69
CA LEU A 132 -9.02 -12.16 -1.47
C LEU A 132 -9.35 -11.83 -2.93
N ASP A 133 -10.33 -12.52 -3.54
CA ASP A 133 -10.83 -12.20 -4.87
C ASP A 133 -11.36 -10.76 -4.94
N ILE A 134 -12.10 -10.34 -3.90
CA ILE A 134 -12.63 -8.97 -3.78
C ILE A 134 -11.52 -7.93 -3.66
N LEU A 135 -10.48 -8.17 -2.84
CA LEU A 135 -9.35 -7.23 -2.75
C LEU A 135 -8.63 -7.08 -4.09
N ALA A 136 -8.43 -8.18 -4.81
CA ALA A 136 -7.86 -8.16 -6.16
C ALA A 136 -8.76 -7.39 -7.15
N ALA A 137 -10.08 -7.57 -7.07
CA ALA A 137 -11.04 -6.90 -7.95
C ALA A 137 -11.17 -5.39 -7.69
N ILE A 138 -11.05 -4.93 -6.43
CA ILE A 138 -10.98 -3.49 -6.12
C ILE A 138 -9.76 -2.88 -6.83
N GLY A 139 -8.62 -3.57 -6.81
CA GLY A 139 -7.48 -3.28 -7.68
C GLY A 139 -6.71 -1.99 -7.37
N SER A 140 -7.11 -1.22 -6.37
CA SER A 140 -6.37 -0.04 -5.90
C SER A 140 -5.09 -0.42 -5.18
N ASP A 141 -4.13 0.50 -5.11
CA ASP A 141 -2.83 0.25 -4.45
C ASP A 141 -3.01 -0.14 -2.98
N ILE A 142 -3.96 0.48 -2.27
CA ILE A 142 -4.30 0.09 -0.90
C ILE A 142 -4.86 -1.33 -0.85
N ALA A 143 -5.77 -1.71 -1.75
CA ALA A 143 -6.36 -3.05 -1.75
C ALA A 143 -5.31 -4.14 -2.05
N LEU A 144 -4.47 -3.89 -3.05
CA LEU A 144 -3.37 -4.79 -3.43
C LEU A 144 -2.28 -4.85 -2.37
N MET A 145 -1.97 -3.74 -1.70
CA MET A 145 -1.07 -3.71 -0.54
C MET A 145 -1.64 -4.53 0.63
N GLN A 146 -2.95 -4.44 0.91
CA GLN A 146 -3.57 -5.27 1.94
C GLN A 146 -3.52 -6.76 1.59
N LEU A 147 -3.78 -7.10 0.32
CA LEU A 147 -3.65 -8.45 -0.21
C LEU A 147 -2.20 -8.97 -0.08
N ASN A 148 -1.20 -8.16 -0.45
CA ASN A 148 0.21 -8.52 -0.29
C ASN A 148 0.57 -8.70 1.19
N GLY A 149 0.05 -7.84 2.08
CA GLY A 149 0.21 -8.00 3.52
C GLY A 149 -0.36 -9.33 4.05
N ILE A 150 -1.36 -9.93 3.40
CA ILE A 150 -1.86 -11.28 3.72
C ILE A 150 -0.89 -12.34 3.17
N ALA A 151 -0.43 -12.18 1.93
CA ALA A 151 0.51 -13.08 1.26
C ALA A 151 1.85 -13.21 2.02
N GLN A 152 2.36 -12.09 2.54
CA GLN A 152 3.62 -12.05 3.28
C GLN A 152 3.47 -12.64 4.69
N LYS A 153 2.39 -12.29 5.40
CA LYS A 153 2.24 -12.67 6.81
C LYS A 153 0.79 -12.97 7.19
N LEU A 154 0.48 -14.27 7.22
CA LEU A 154 -0.74 -14.80 7.82
C LEU A 154 -0.45 -16.15 8.51
N LYS A 155 -1.10 -16.40 9.64
CA LYS A 155 -0.96 -17.68 10.38
C LYS A 155 -1.58 -18.87 9.64
N PHE A 156 -2.60 -18.63 8.82
CA PHE A 156 -3.32 -19.66 8.08
C PHE A 156 -2.66 -19.90 6.71
N LYS A 157 -1.84 -20.96 6.60
CA LYS A 157 -1.00 -21.22 5.43
C LYS A 157 -1.76 -21.37 4.11
N ALA A 158 -2.87 -22.09 4.09
CA ALA A 158 -3.66 -22.26 2.86
C ALA A 158 -4.17 -20.92 2.29
N LEU A 159 -4.64 -20.01 3.14
CA LEU A 159 -5.09 -18.68 2.70
C LEU A 159 -3.90 -17.78 2.34
N GLN A 160 -2.76 -17.93 3.03
CA GLN A 160 -1.51 -17.24 2.70
C GLN A 160 -1.04 -17.59 1.28
N GLU A 161 -0.97 -18.88 0.94
CA GLU A 161 -0.55 -19.32 -0.40
C GLU A 161 -1.53 -18.85 -1.48
N ARG A 162 -2.84 -18.92 -1.22
CA ARG A 162 -3.86 -18.36 -2.13
C ARG A 162 -3.66 -16.86 -2.39
N ALA A 163 -3.27 -16.10 -1.37
CA ALA A 163 -2.97 -14.67 -1.54
C ALA A 163 -1.69 -14.44 -2.36
N LYS A 164 -0.66 -15.29 -2.21
CA LYS A 164 0.56 -15.24 -3.02
C LYS A 164 0.28 -15.55 -4.49
N GLU A 165 -0.49 -16.60 -4.77
CA GLU A 165 -0.95 -16.94 -6.13
C GLU A 165 -1.58 -15.71 -6.80
N LYS A 166 -2.50 -15.04 -6.11
CA LYS A 166 -3.15 -13.84 -6.65
C LYS A 166 -2.21 -12.68 -6.93
N ILE A 167 -1.26 -12.43 -6.05
CA ILE A 167 -0.25 -11.39 -6.27
C ILE A 167 0.62 -11.75 -7.48
N ALA A 168 0.95 -13.03 -7.67
CA ALA A 168 1.67 -13.50 -8.85
C ALA A 168 0.83 -13.32 -10.13
N ASP A 169 -0.44 -13.73 -10.13
CA ASP A 169 -1.35 -13.55 -11.27
C ASP A 169 -1.50 -12.07 -11.67
N ILE A 170 -1.62 -11.18 -10.68
CA ILE A 170 -1.73 -9.74 -10.90
C ILE A 170 -0.41 -9.17 -11.46
N ALA A 171 0.73 -9.60 -10.92
CA ALA A 171 2.04 -9.18 -11.43
C ALA A 171 2.22 -9.64 -12.89
N GLU A 172 1.92 -10.90 -13.19
CA GLU A 172 2.01 -11.48 -14.54
C GLU A 172 1.08 -10.76 -15.52
N SER A 173 -0.17 -10.49 -15.15
CA SER A 173 -1.12 -9.73 -15.98
C SER A 173 -0.68 -8.29 -16.29
N ARG A 174 0.24 -7.75 -15.49
CA ARG A 174 0.84 -6.42 -15.66
C ARG A 174 2.24 -6.48 -16.26
N GLU A 175 2.72 -7.67 -16.65
CA GLU A 175 4.08 -7.92 -17.15
C GLU A 175 5.17 -7.49 -16.16
N LEU A 176 4.90 -7.69 -14.86
CA LEU A 176 5.81 -7.35 -13.76
C LEU A 176 6.23 -8.60 -13.00
N THR A 177 7.42 -8.57 -12.42
CA THR A 177 7.74 -9.47 -11.31
C THR A 177 6.95 -9.07 -10.06
N VAL A 178 6.75 -10.02 -9.12
CA VAL A 178 6.09 -9.72 -7.83
C VAL A 178 6.76 -8.56 -7.11
N ALA A 179 8.08 -8.52 -7.10
CA ALA A 179 8.81 -7.48 -6.38
C ALA A 179 8.76 -6.12 -7.11
N GLU A 180 8.62 -6.09 -8.44
CA GLU A 180 8.32 -4.86 -9.19
C GLU A 180 6.88 -4.38 -8.98
N LEU A 181 5.92 -5.30 -8.84
CA LEU A 181 4.59 -4.94 -8.39
C LEU A 181 4.68 -4.29 -7.00
N GLU A 182 5.40 -4.90 -6.05
CA GLU A 182 5.57 -4.34 -4.71
C GLU A 182 6.20 -2.93 -4.67
N ASP A 183 7.12 -2.61 -5.59
CA ASP A 183 7.66 -1.25 -5.76
C ASP A 183 6.55 -0.23 -6.10
N ARG A 184 5.52 -0.67 -6.84
CA ARG A 184 4.41 0.16 -7.33
C ARG A 184 3.20 0.19 -6.40
N LEU A 185 3.13 -0.71 -5.42
CA LEU A 185 1.99 -0.80 -4.49
C LEU A 185 2.04 0.20 -3.34
N ALA A 186 3.11 0.97 -3.19
CA ALA A 186 3.16 2.03 -2.19
C ALA A 186 2.23 3.18 -2.63
N PRO A 187 1.18 3.53 -1.85
CA PRO A 187 0.33 4.67 -2.17
C PRO A 187 1.06 5.98 -1.81
N ASP A 188 0.76 7.05 -2.54
CA ASP A 188 1.25 8.40 -2.24
C ASP A 188 0.64 8.99 -0.96
N LEU A 189 -0.51 8.47 -0.50
CA LEU A 189 -1.32 8.99 0.60
C LEU A 189 -1.81 10.44 0.41
N GLY A 190 -1.91 10.89 -0.84
CA GLY A 190 -2.22 12.26 -1.20
C GLY A 190 -1.18 13.26 -0.68
N LEU A 191 0.07 12.82 -0.53
CA LEU A 191 1.23 13.68 -0.32
C LEU A 191 1.59 14.36 -1.65
N ASP A 192 2.17 15.56 -1.56
CA ASP A 192 2.71 16.27 -2.70
C ASP A 192 4.09 15.73 -3.14
N ASP A 193 4.64 16.29 -4.21
CA ASP A 193 5.96 15.94 -4.75
C ASP A 193 7.12 16.24 -3.79
N ASN A 194 6.86 16.94 -2.66
CA ASN A 194 7.80 17.15 -1.55
C ASN A 194 7.62 16.13 -0.42
N GLY A 195 6.75 15.13 -0.62
CA GLY A 195 6.42 14.12 0.38
C GLY A 195 5.72 14.69 1.60
N SER A 196 5.02 15.81 1.44
CA SER A 196 4.34 16.55 2.49
C SER A 196 2.84 16.63 2.23
N LEU A 197 2.05 16.92 3.27
CA LEU A 197 0.62 17.19 3.12
C LEU A 197 0.23 18.42 3.91
N LEU A 198 -0.40 19.38 3.24
CA LEU A 198 -1.00 20.54 3.89
C LEU A 198 -2.36 20.17 4.50
N LEU A 199 -2.51 20.48 5.79
CA LEU A 199 -3.74 20.40 6.55
C LEU A 199 -4.24 21.81 6.79
N ASP A 200 -5.24 22.22 6.01
CA ASP A 200 -5.77 23.57 6.02
C ASP A 200 -6.89 23.73 7.06
N PHE A 201 -6.73 24.67 7.99
CA PHE A 201 -7.76 25.08 8.95
C PHE A 201 -8.28 26.49 8.62
N GLY A 202 -7.92 27.04 7.45
CA GLY A 202 -8.17 28.43 7.07
C GLY A 202 -7.02 29.32 7.56
N PRO A 203 -7.20 30.11 8.64
CA PRO A 203 -6.13 31.00 9.13
C PRO A 203 -4.91 30.27 9.70
N ARG A 204 -5.08 29.02 10.13
CA ARG A 204 -3.98 28.14 10.56
C ARG A 204 -3.77 27.04 9.53
N GLN A 205 -2.51 26.66 9.34
CA GLN A 205 -2.14 25.58 8.46
C GLN A 205 -1.04 24.74 9.11
N PHE A 206 -1.06 23.45 8.84
CA PHE A 206 -0.09 22.50 9.37
C PHE A 206 0.43 21.62 8.24
N THR A 207 1.73 21.36 8.23
CA THR A 207 2.35 20.50 7.23
C THR A 207 2.69 19.15 7.86
N VAL A 208 2.22 18.07 7.25
CA VAL A 208 2.59 16.71 7.65
C VAL A 208 3.95 16.34 7.06
N SER A 209 4.78 15.69 7.88
CA SER A 209 6.06 15.09 7.49
C SER A 209 6.22 13.73 8.22
N PHE A 210 7.30 13.00 7.95
CA PHE A 210 7.49 11.62 8.41
C PHE A 210 8.86 11.40 9.06
N ASP A 211 8.88 10.57 10.09
CA ASP A 211 10.11 10.11 10.71
C ASP A 211 10.71 8.87 10.00
N GLU A 212 11.79 8.33 10.54
CA GLU A 212 12.51 7.17 10.01
C GLU A 212 11.67 5.89 9.89
N THR A 213 10.56 5.82 10.61
CA THR A 213 9.64 4.69 10.56
C THR A 213 8.39 4.97 9.74
N LEU A 214 8.40 6.03 8.92
CA LEU A 214 7.22 6.57 8.22
C LEU A 214 6.04 6.85 9.17
N LYS A 215 6.31 7.19 10.43
CA LYS A 215 5.26 7.67 11.32
C LYS A 215 5.05 9.17 11.06
N PRO A 216 3.82 9.58 10.71
CA PRO A 216 3.55 10.97 10.40
C PRO A 216 3.57 11.83 11.66
N PHE A 217 4.06 13.05 11.51
CA PHE A 217 3.97 14.12 12.49
C PHE A 217 3.66 15.44 11.79
N VAL A 218 3.23 16.44 12.54
CA VAL A 218 2.84 17.75 12.00
C VAL A 218 3.84 18.83 12.40
N ARG A 219 4.02 19.81 11.51
CA ARG A 219 4.74 21.05 11.75
C ARG A 219 3.78 22.23 11.64
N ASP A 220 4.01 23.27 12.41
CA ASP A 220 3.34 24.55 12.22
C ASP A 220 3.97 25.36 11.07
N VAL A 221 3.43 26.55 10.81
CA VAL A 221 3.93 27.48 9.78
C VAL A 221 5.37 27.96 9.99
N SER A 222 5.92 27.84 11.22
CA SER A 222 7.33 28.13 11.49
C SER A 222 8.26 26.96 11.18
N GLY A 223 7.70 25.80 10.83
CA GLY A 223 8.44 24.54 10.65
C GLY A 223 8.65 23.75 11.94
N SER A 224 8.16 24.25 13.08
CA SER A 224 8.35 23.60 14.38
C SER A 224 7.51 22.33 14.48
N ARG A 225 8.16 21.21 14.82
CA ARG A 225 7.49 19.91 15.02
C ARG A 225 6.57 19.96 16.24
N LEU A 226 5.32 19.60 16.05
CA LEU A 226 4.31 19.52 17.11
C LEU A 226 4.15 18.07 17.59
N LYS A 227 3.65 17.92 18.83
CA LYS A 227 3.39 16.61 19.44
C LYS A 227 2.22 15.86 18.78
N ASP A 228 1.20 16.58 18.33
CA ASP A 228 0.06 16.06 17.55
C ASP A 228 -0.59 17.24 16.79
N LEU A 229 -1.53 16.93 15.90
CA LEU A 229 -2.33 17.94 15.20
C LEU A 229 -3.18 18.72 16.21
N PRO A 230 -3.08 20.06 16.26
CA PRO A 230 -3.91 20.87 17.15
C PRO A 230 -5.40 20.67 16.86
N LYS A 231 -6.22 20.71 17.91
CA LYS A 231 -7.67 20.68 17.75
C LYS A 231 -8.15 21.95 17.04
N PRO A 232 -9.23 21.85 16.23
CA PRO A 232 -9.93 23.02 15.72
C PRO A 232 -10.34 23.96 16.86
N ASN A 233 -10.26 25.26 16.63
CA ASN A 233 -10.65 26.31 17.57
C ASN A 233 -11.57 27.34 16.89
N LYS A 234 -12.00 28.36 17.65
CA LYS A 234 -12.97 29.37 17.16
C LYS A 234 -12.45 30.25 16.02
N SER A 235 -11.15 30.34 15.80
CA SER A 235 -10.57 31.13 14.70
C SER A 235 -10.42 30.33 13.41
N ASP A 236 -10.61 29.01 13.45
CA ASP A 236 -10.48 28.15 12.27
C ASP A 236 -11.79 28.11 11.47
N ASP A 237 -11.66 27.80 10.19
CA ASP A 237 -12.79 27.38 9.37
C ASP A 237 -13.24 25.97 9.80
N GLU A 238 -14.49 25.85 10.27
CA GLU A 238 -15.00 24.61 10.86
C GLU A 238 -14.99 23.43 9.87
N THR A 239 -15.38 23.66 8.62
CA THR A 239 -15.45 22.61 7.60
C THR A 239 -14.04 22.14 7.25
N ARG A 240 -13.14 23.07 6.91
CA ARG A 240 -11.76 22.74 6.53
C ARG A 240 -11.00 22.05 7.66
N ALA A 241 -11.15 22.54 8.89
CA ALA A 241 -10.50 21.96 10.05
C ALA A 241 -10.98 20.53 10.34
N ASN A 242 -12.29 20.27 10.22
CA ASN A 242 -12.84 18.92 10.38
C ASN A 242 -12.34 17.97 9.28
N ASP A 243 -12.29 18.43 8.02
CA ASP A 243 -11.76 17.65 6.90
C ASP A 243 -10.27 17.34 7.10
N ALA A 244 -9.47 18.32 7.51
CA ALA A 244 -8.06 18.17 7.81
C ALA A 244 -7.81 17.16 8.95
N VAL A 245 -8.60 17.22 10.03
CA VAL A 245 -8.51 16.26 11.13
C VAL A 245 -8.84 14.84 10.67
N ASN A 246 -9.88 14.68 9.85
CA ASN A 246 -10.26 13.39 9.30
C ASN A 246 -9.20 12.84 8.34
N ARG A 247 -8.66 13.69 7.47
CA ARG A 247 -7.56 13.34 6.54
C ARG A 247 -6.32 12.89 7.30
N TYR A 248 -5.91 13.63 8.33
CA TYR A 248 -4.75 13.25 9.14
C TYR A 248 -4.96 11.94 9.93
N LYS A 249 -6.19 11.70 10.41
CA LYS A 249 -6.54 10.44 11.07
C LYS A 249 -6.44 9.25 10.12
N LEU A 250 -6.92 9.39 8.89
CA LEU A 250 -6.81 8.36 7.86
C LEU A 250 -5.34 8.12 7.46
N LEU A 251 -4.59 9.20 7.21
CA LEU A 251 -3.16 9.15 6.92
C LEU A 251 -2.38 8.37 7.99
N LYS A 252 -2.62 8.66 9.28
CA LYS A 252 -1.99 7.95 10.41
C LYS A 252 -2.25 6.44 10.37
N LYS A 253 -3.46 6.03 9.97
CA LYS A 253 -3.83 4.61 9.87
C LYS A 253 -3.07 3.94 8.73
N ASP A 254 -3.04 4.57 7.57
CA ASP A 254 -2.46 3.99 6.36
C ASP A 254 -0.94 3.96 6.42
N ALA A 255 -0.31 5.07 6.81
CA ALA A 255 1.13 5.18 6.94
C ALA A 255 1.70 4.08 7.85
N ARG A 256 1.02 3.74 8.96
CA ARG A 256 1.44 2.64 9.84
C ARG A 256 1.49 1.28 9.13
N THR A 257 0.48 0.97 8.32
CA THR A 257 0.44 -0.31 7.60
C THR A 257 1.50 -0.35 6.50
N ILE A 258 1.68 0.76 5.77
CA ILE A 258 2.65 0.86 4.67
C ILE A 258 4.07 0.82 5.21
N ALA A 259 4.36 1.55 6.29
CA ALA A 259 5.66 1.61 6.94
C ALA A 259 6.24 0.22 7.20
N ALA A 260 5.48 -0.62 7.90
CA ALA A 260 5.93 -1.94 8.28
C ALA A 260 6.26 -2.83 7.05
N GLN A 261 5.53 -2.65 5.94
CA GLN A 261 5.77 -3.40 4.72
C GLN A 261 7.00 -2.85 3.95
N GLN A 262 7.09 -1.54 3.77
CA GLN A 262 8.17 -0.91 3.00
C GLN A 262 9.53 -1.08 3.68
N VAL A 263 9.60 -0.94 5.01
CA VAL A 263 10.84 -1.18 5.76
C VAL A 263 11.29 -2.64 5.62
N ALA A 264 10.38 -3.60 5.82
CA ALA A 264 10.71 -5.02 5.68
C ALA A 264 11.13 -5.39 4.24
N ARG A 265 10.50 -4.76 3.24
CA ARG A 265 10.82 -4.95 1.83
C ARG A 265 12.21 -4.45 1.47
N LEU A 266 12.58 -3.24 1.90
CA LEU A 266 13.90 -2.67 1.66
C LEU A 266 15.00 -3.47 2.39
N GLU A 267 14.75 -3.91 3.63
CA GLU A 267 15.67 -4.80 4.34
C GLU A 267 15.85 -6.14 3.60
N SER A 268 14.74 -6.72 3.12
CA SER A 268 14.77 -7.95 2.32
C SER A 268 15.51 -7.75 0.99
N ALA A 269 15.34 -6.60 0.34
CA ALA A 269 16.04 -6.25 -0.89
C ALA A 269 17.55 -6.17 -0.69
N MET A 270 18.02 -5.59 0.43
CA MET A 270 19.42 -5.63 0.82
C MET A 270 19.91 -7.08 1.00
N CYS A 271 19.18 -7.89 1.76
CA CYS A 271 19.58 -9.27 2.09
C CYS A 271 19.60 -10.21 0.87
N LEU A 272 18.62 -10.06 -0.02
CA LEU A 272 18.48 -10.83 -1.25
C LEU A 272 19.27 -10.23 -2.42
N ARG A 273 20.03 -9.16 -2.17
CA ARG A 273 20.82 -8.43 -3.17
C ARG A 273 19.98 -8.02 -4.40
N ARG A 274 18.73 -7.63 -4.17
CA ARG A 274 17.88 -7.04 -5.21
C ARG A 274 18.51 -5.73 -5.68
N ARG A 275 18.38 -5.46 -6.97
CA ARG A 275 18.82 -4.23 -7.63
C ARG A 275 17.67 -3.63 -8.41
N TRP A 276 17.75 -2.33 -8.62
CA TRP A 276 16.85 -1.56 -9.46
C TRP A 276 17.61 -0.99 -10.64
N SER A 277 16.92 -0.84 -11.78
CA SER A 277 17.36 0.08 -12.80
C SER A 277 17.38 1.51 -12.23
N LEU A 278 18.18 2.38 -12.84
CA LEU A 278 18.20 3.79 -12.44
C LEU A 278 16.81 4.43 -12.50
N GLU A 279 16.07 4.18 -13.58
CA GLU A 279 14.70 4.69 -13.78
C GLU A 279 13.76 4.25 -12.65
N ASN A 280 13.75 2.96 -12.30
CA ASN A 280 12.89 2.46 -11.23
C ASN A 280 13.33 2.97 -9.85
N PHE A 281 14.64 3.13 -9.63
CA PHE A 281 15.16 3.72 -8.40
C PHE A 281 14.70 5.18 -8.25
N GLN A 282 14.77 5.96 -9.32
CA GLN A 282 14.30 7.35 -9.30
C GLN A 282 12.80 7.42 -9.06
N LEU A 283 12.01 6.74 -9.91
CA LEU A 283 10.56 6.83 -9.90
C LEU A 283 9.92 6.29 -8.61
N PHE A 284 10.33 5.10 -8.15
CA PHE A 284 9.65 4.40 -7.05
C PHE A 284 10.30 4.60 -5.68
N LEU A 285 11.51 5.16 -5.61
CA LEU A 285 12.24 5.35 -4.34
C LEU A 285 12.60 6.81 -4.09
N VAL A 286 13.21 7.52 -5.03
CA VAL A 286 13.70 8.90 -4.81
C VAL A 286 12.56 9.93 -4.91
N GLU A 287 11.74 9.81 -5.95
CA GLU A 287 10.67 10.76 -6.28
C GLU A 287 9.35 10.41 -5.61
N HIS A 288 9.18 9.13 -5.21
CA HIS A 288 7.96 8.67 -4.59
C HIS A 288 7.62 9.48 -3.32
N PRO A 289 6.41 10.11 -3.22
CA PRO A 289 6.06 11.02 -2.13
C PRO A 289 6.27 10.46 -0.72
N LEU A 290 5.85 9.22 -0.48
CA LEU A 290 6.04 8.53 0.81
C LEU A 290 7.39 7.81 0.95
N VAL A 291 7.76 6.95 -0.02
CA VAL A 291 8.93 6.04 0.11
C VAL A 291 10.25 6.80 0.17
N ARG A 292 10.35 7.99 -0.42
CA ARG A 292 11.54 8.85 -0.35
C ARG A 292 12.05 9.13 1.06
N HIS A 293 11.14 9.17 2.05
CA HIS A 293 11.50 9.37 3.44
C HIS A 293 12.36 8.21 3.95
N LEU A 294 12.10 6.98 3.51
CA LEU A 294 12.97 5.83 3.80
C LEU A 294 14.25 5.89 2.96
N THR A 295 14.12 6.21 1.67
CA THR A 295 15.25 6.26 0.71
C THR A 295 16.37 7.19 1.18
N ARG A 296 16.03 8.36 1.72
CA ARG A 296 17.01 9.35 2.22
C ARG A 296 17.75 8.93 3.48
N ARG A 297 17.25 7.92 4.19
CA ARG A 297 17.79 7.40 5.45
C ARG A 297 18.53 6.08 5.25
N LEU A 298 18.93 5.79 4.02
CA LEU A 298 19.66 4.59 3.65
C LEU A 298 20.88 4.97 2.83
N ILE A 299 21.93 4.17 2.99
CA ILE A 299 23.06 4.19 2.07
C ILE A 299 22.66 3.37 0.86
N TRP A 300 22.99 3.87 -0.33
CA TRP A 300 22.76 3.24 -1.61
C TRP A 300 24.10 2.94 -2.28
N GLY A 301 24.10 1.92 -3.13
CA GLY A 301 25.27 1.45 -3.84
C GLY A 301 25.00 1.41 -5.34
N VAL A 302 26.00 1.80 -6.11
CA VAL A 302 26.06 1.56 -7.56
C VAL A 302 26.74 0.21 -7.78
N TYR A 303 26.14 -0.64 -8.61
CA TYR A 303 26.63 -1.98 -8.91
C TYR A 303 26.89 -2.17 -10.40
N SER A 304 27.97 -2.89 -10.72
CA SER A 304 28.23 -3.36 -12.09
C SER A 304 27.25 -4.45 -12.52
N ALA A 305 27.29 -4.83 -13.81
CA ALA A 305 26.57 -5.98 -14.34
C ALA A 305 26.90 -7.31 -13.61
N GLU A 306 28.12 -7.45 -13.08
CA GLU A 306 28.56 -8.59 -12.26
C GLU A 306 28.17 -8.47 -10.78
N ASN A 307 27.30 -7.51 -10.46
CA ASN A 307 26.81 -7.23 -9.11
C ASN A 307 27.94 -6.91 -8.10
N GLN A 308 29.00 -6.26 -8.56
CA GLN A 308 30.07 -5.74 -7.70
C GLN A 308 29.75 -4.31 -7.29
N LEU A 309 29.91 -3.99 -6.00
CA LEU A 309 29.73 -2.63 -5.50
C LEU A 309 30.86 -1.72 -6.02
N LEU A 310 30.48 -0.67 -6.75
CA LEU A 310 31.40 0.29 -7.37
C LEU A 310 31.57 1.55 -6.54
N ALA A 311 30.48 2.05 -5.95
CA ALA A 311 30.47 3.26 -5.14
C ALA A 311 29.27 3.26 -4.19
N CYS A 312 29.39 3.97 -3.07
CA CYS A 312 28.29 4.23 -2.14
C CYS A 312 27.89 5.72 -2.18
N PHE A 313 26.61 5.99 -1.96
CA PHE A 313 26.05 7.33 -1.91
C PHE A 313 24.82 7.39 -1.00
N ARG A 314 24.37 8.60 -0.66
CA ARG A 314 23.07 8.86 -0.05
C ARG A 314 22.21 9.76 -0.93
N VAL A 315 20.91 9.80 -0.66
CA VAL A 315 19.98 10.75 -1.29
C VAL A 315 19.72 11.90 -0.31
N ALA A 316 19.94 13.14 -0.74
CA ALA A 316 19.75 14.35 0.05
C ALA A 316 18.29 14.86 0.01
N GLU A 317 18.01 15.93 0.76
CA GLU A 317 16.66 16.52 0.90
C GLU A 317 16.13 17.16 -0.39
N ASP A 318 17.01 17.56 -1.29
CA ASP A 318 16.72 18.10 -2.61
C ASP A 318 16.74 17.02 -3.71
N ASN A 319 16.82 15.74 -3.32
CA ASN A 319 17.01 14.57 -4.19
C ASN A 319 18.35 14.50 -4.92
N SER A 320 19.31 15.38 -4.63
CA SER A 320 20.69 15.19 -5.08
C SER A 320 21.34 14.00 -4.38
N TYR A 321 22.47 13.53 -4.90
CA TYR A 321 23.24 12.46 -4.29
C TYR A 321 24.53 13.02 -3.67
N SER A 322 24.95 12.46 -2.54
CA SER A 322 26.25 12.79 -1.96
C SER A 322 27.03 11.56 -1.50
N THR A 323 28.35 11.70 -1.46
CA THR A 323 29.30 10.69 -0.97
C THR A 323 29.31 10.65 0.56
N ALA A 324 30.20 9.83 1.14
CA ALA A 324 30.39 9.77 2.59
C ALA A 324 30.99 11.05 3.18
N ASP A 325 31.70 11.85 2.36
CA ASP A 325 32.29 13.14 2.73
C ASP A 325 31.32 14.32 2.51
N ASP A 326 30.07 14.02 2.18
CA ASP A 326 29.00 14.98 1.83
C ASP A 326 29.26 15.81 0.55
N ASP A 327 30.17 15.35 -0.29
CA ASP A 327 30.41 15.93 -1.61
C ASP A 327 29.37 15.48 -2.63
N LEU A 328 29.07 16.33 -3.61
CA LEU A 328 28.16 16.00 -4.71
C LEU A 328 28.59 14.72 -5.43
N PHE A 329 27.68 13.75 -5.49
CA PHE A 329 27.88 12.50 -6.21
C PHE A 329 27.07 12.49 -7.51
N THR A 330 27.74 12.20 -8.62
CA THR A 330 27.07 11.99 -9.91
C THR A 330 27.09 10.51 -10.22
N LEU A 331 25.92 9.95 -10.57
CA LEU A 331 25.82 8.55 -10.94
C LEU A 331 26.63 8.28 -12.22
N PRO A 332 27.42 7.20 -12.28
CA PRO A 332 28.18 6.89 -13.47
C PRO A 332 27.26 6.47 -14.62
N GLU A 333 27.68 6.78 -15.85
CA GLU A 333 27.00 6.30 -17.05
C GLU A 333 27.32 4.82 -17.31
N GLY A 334 26.43 4.13 -18.03
CA GLY A 334 26.62 2.75 -18.48
C GLY A 334 25.61 1.77 -17.89
N ASP A 335 25.89 0.49 -18.04
CA ASP A 335 25.06 -0.59 -17.52
C ASP A 335 25.34 -0.78 -16.02
N ILE A 336 24.62 0.02 -15.22
CA ILE A 336 24.70 0.02 -13.77
C ILE A 336 23.33 -0.28 -13.17
N SER A 337 23.35 -0.80 -11.95
CA SER A 337 22.15 -0.98 -11.15
C SER A 337 22.33 -0.39 -9.76
N ILE A 338 21.22 0.00 -9.13
CA ILE A 338 21.22 0.60 -7.80
C ILE A 338 20.70 -0.40 -6.80
N GLY A 339 21.28 -0.44 -5.60
CA GLY A 339 20.78 -1.30 -4.53
C GLY A 339 21.21 -0.83 -3.16
N THR A 340 20.59 -1.38 -2.12
CA THR A 340 21.03 -1.15 -0.74
C THR A 340 22.19 -2.10 -0.43
N PRO A 341 23.43 -1.62 -0.21
CA PRO A 341 24.56 -2.45 0.15
C PRO A 341 24.42 -3.03 1.56
N HIS A 342 24.84 -4.28 1.71
CA HIS A 342 25.07 -4.87 3.02
C HIS A 342 26.39 -4.31 3.60
N VAL A 343 26.50 -4.20 4.93
CA VAL A 343 27.75 -3.75 5.61
C VAL A 343 28.99 -4.58 5.26
N LEU A 344 28.81 -5.78 4.71
CA LEU A 344 29.93 -6.64 4.29
C LEU A 344 30.49 -6.25 2.92
N GLU A 345 29.76 -5.45 2.15
CA GLU A 345 30.17 -4.93 0.86
C GLU A 345 30.82 -3.54 0.99
N ILE A 346 30.45 -2.78 2.03
CA ILE A 346 30.93 -1.41 2.27
C ILE A 346 32.33 -1.45 2.90
N SER A 347 33.23 -0.57 2.45
CA SER A 347 34.56 -0.44 3.05
C SER A 347 34.46 0.06 4.51
N PRO A 348 35.38 -0.32 5.42
CA PRO A 348 35.35 0.19 6.79
C PRO A 348 35.44 1.72 6.88
N THR A 349 36.16 2.35 5.95
CA THR A 349 36.28 3.81 5.85
C THR A 349 34.94 4.45 5.50
N ASP A 350 34.28 3.99 4.44
CA ASP A 350 32.98 4.53 4.03
C ASP A 350 31.91 4.25 5.09
N ALA A 351 31.93 3.07 5.71
CA ALA A 351 31.00 2.72 6.78
C ALA A 351 31.12 3.69 7.97
N ALA A 352 32.35 4.05 8.36
CA ALA A 352 32.57 5.03 9.42
C ALA A 352 32.13 6.44 9.01
N ALA A 353 32.49 6.88 7.79
CA ALA A 353 32.15 8.20 7.29
C ALA A 353 30.63 8.40 7.12
N PHE A 354 29.92 7.46 6.49
CA PHE A 354 28.46 7.49 6.42
C PHE A 354 27.81 7.40 7.80
N GLY A 355 28.37 6.60 8.71
CA GLY A 355 27.89 6.52 10.09
C GLY A 355 27.95 7.87 10.81
N GLN A 356 29.05 8.60 10.66
CA GLN A 356 29.18 9.96 11.20
C GLN A 356 28.23 10.93 10.50
N LEU A 357 28.17 10.90 9.17
CA LEU A 357 27.30 11.76 8.37
C LEU A 357 25.82 11.59 8.79
N PHE A 358 25.36 10.35 8.96
CA PHE A 358 23.99 10.09 9.39
C PHE A 358 23.74 10.58 10.82
N ALA A 359 24.73 10.49 11.71
CA ALA A 359 24.61 11.06 13.05
C ALA A 359 24.52 12.59 13.03
N ASP A 360 25.34 13.26 12.21
CA ASP A 360 25.38 14.73 12.10
C ASP A 360 24.07 15.29 11.54
N TYR A 361 23.44 14.60 10.60
CA TYR A 361 22.12 14.94 10.04
C TYR A 361 20.94 14.36 10.84
N GLU A 362 21.19 13.70 11.98
CA GLU A 362 20.17 13.01 12.79
C GLU A 362 19.30 12.01 11.99
N LEU A 363 19.90 11.37 10.98
CA LEU A 363 19.26 10.40 10.10
C LEU A 363 19.33 9.00 10.72
N LEU A 364 18.22 8.55 11.27
CA LEU A 364 18.08 7.18 11.76
C LEU A 364 17.73 6.24 10.60
N PRO A 365 18.50 5.16 10.35
CA PRO A 365 18.14 4.17 9.35
C PRO A 365 16.86 3.41 9.74
N PRO A 366 15.99 3.08 8.77
CA PRO A 366 14.73 2.37 9.05
C PRO A 366 14.91 0.91 9.48
N PHE A 367 16.08 0.32 9.21
CA PHE A 367 16.49 -1.01 9.66
C PHE A 367 18.01 -1.03 9.84
N ARG A 368 18.54 -2.10 10.46
CA ARG A 368 19.98 -2.24 10.68
C ARG A 368 20.70 -2.47 9.34
N GLN A 369 21.29 -1.40 8.81
CA GLN A 369 22.17 -1.42 7.65
C GLN A 369 23.64 -1.50 8.08
N LEU A 370 24.23 -0.40 8.56
CA LEU A 370 25.62 -0.37 9.05
C LEU A 370 25.78 -1.14 10.36
N ASP A 371 24.87 -0.97 11.31
CA ASP A 371 24.89 -1.68 12.59
C ASP A 371 24.38 -3.13 12.51
N ARG A 372 24.33 -3.70 11.30
CA ARG A 372 23.92 -5.07 11.11
C ARG A 372 25.02 -6.01 11.60
N ASN A 373 24.66 -6.92 12.49
CA ASN A 373 25.57 -7.95 12.94
C ASN A 373 26.05 -8.79 11.76
N SER A 374 27.37 -8.89 11.62
CA SER A 374 28.02 -9.82 10.70
C SER A 374 28.84 -10.83 11.49
N TYR A 375 28.97 -12.03 10.94
CA TYR A 375 29.68 -13.13 11.60
C TYR A 375 30.62 -13.77 10.59
N ALA A 376 31.92 -13.62 10.83
CA ALA A 376 32.94 -14.35 10.08
C ALA A 376 33.15 -15.76 10.66
N LEU A 377 33.62 -16.67 9.81
CA LEU A 377 34.17 -17.94 10.26
C LEU A 377 35.43 -17.69 11.08
N THR A 378 35.49 -18.28 12.27
CA THR A 378 36.73 -18.41 13.04
C THR A 378 37.72 -19.34 12.32
N GLU A 379 39.00 -19.30 12.68
CA GLU A 379 40.01 -20.20 12.09
C GLU A 379 39.65 -21.68 12.25
N ALA A 380 39.12 -22.07 13.42
CA ALA A 380 38.64 -23.43 13.67
C ALA A 380 37.45 -23.79 12.76
N GLU A 381 36.51 -22.87 12.57
CA GLU A 381 35.34 -23.07 11.71
C GLU A 381 35.70 -23.15 10.21
N ARG A 382 36.78 -22.48 9.76
CA ARG A 382 37.21 -22.52 8.34
C ARG A 382 37.60 -23.91 7.88
N ASN A 383 38.13 -24.73 8.79
CA ASN A 383 38.57 -26.10 8.50
C ASN A 383 37.56 -27.16 9.00
N ALA A 384 36.44 -26.73 9.59
CA ALA A 384 35.41 -27.63 10.10
C ALA A 384 34.36 -27.93 9.01
N SER A 385 33.75 -29.11 9.08
CA SER A 385 32.59 -29.47 8.25
C SER A 385 31.25 -29.01 8.84
N GLU A 386 31.27 -28.52 10.09
CA GLU A 386 30.07 -28.13 10.84
C GLU A 386 30.33 -26.85 11.63
N LEU A 387 29.33 -25.95 11.67
CA LEU A 387 29.39 -24.72 12.46
C LEU A 387 28.64 -24.87 13.78
N THR A 388 29.24 -25.59 14.74
CA THR A 388 28.62 -25.92 16.04
C THR A 388 28.18 -24.70 16.85
N ARG A 389 28.83 -23.54 16.65
CA ARG A 389 28.41 -22.24 17.21
C ARG A 389 26.96 -21.88 16.91
N TRP A 390 26.42 -22.39 15.80
CA TRP A 390 25.06 -22.11 15.33
C TRP A 390 24.10 -23.30 15.49
N ALA A 391 24.53 -24.40 16.12
CA ALA A 391 23.68 -25.57 16.32
C ALA A 391 22.36 -25.21 17.04
N GLY A 392 21.24 -25.69 16.50
CA GLY A 392 19.91 -25.42 17.05
C GLY A 392 19.38 -24.00 16.84
N ARG A 393 20.16 -23.10 16.21
CA ARG A 393 19.66 -21.77 15.83
C ARG A 393 18.92 -21.85 14.50
N LYS A 394 17.82 -21.09 14.38
CA LYS A 394 17.12 -20.90 13.11
C LYS A 394 17.65 -19.63 12.45
N CYS A 395 17.98 -19.72 11.16
CA CYS A 395 18.18 -18.54 10.35
C CYS A 395 16.83 -17.80 10.25
N PRO A 396 16.77 -16.48 10.52
CA PRO A 396 15.54 -15.71 10.47
C PRO A 396 14.85 -15.73 9.10
#